data_AF-A0A7G8BMS2-F1
#
_entry.id   AF-A0A7G8BMS2-F1
#
_cell.length_a   1.000
_cell.length_b   1.000
_cell.length_c   1.000
_cell.angle_alpha   90.00
_cell.angle_beta   90.00
_cell.angle_gamma   90.00
#
_symmetry.space_group_name_H-M   'P 1'
#
loop_
_entity.id
_entity.type
_entity.pdbx_description
1 polymer ?
#
loop_
_entity_poly.entity_id
_entity_poly.type
_entity_poly.pdbx_seq_one_letter_code
_entity_poly.pdbx_strand_id
1 'polypeptide(L)'
;MKNVAVASLRATSGSSTGFMEQTDIYQYIQTLRLHLLDMSRVSQRGVDYSIKAYRLGCPEFCASVRDNTDEINILHREITEIVQELLLMELARESDLRFTLASARICNALQAMHSQAVEIARNSMRLLESGGLRCTDLTTMGDVVNSLVRLCETSECL
;
A
#
# COMPACT_ATOMS: atom_id res chain seq x y z
N MET A 1 40.95 -15.23 -61.58
CA MET A 1 39.51 -15.56 -61.65
C MET A 1 38.95 -15.63 -60.23
N LYS A 2 37.97 -14.76 -59.90
CA LYS A 2 37.00 -14.81 -58.77
C LYS A 2 37.61 -14.75 -57.35
N ASN A 3 37.12 -14.03 -56.33
CA ASN A 3 35.94 -13.22 -56.02
C ASN A 3 36.33 -12.36 -54.77
N VAL A 4 36.08 -11.04 -54.69
CA VAL A 4 34.88 -10.33 -54.15
C VAL A 4 34.69 -10.41 -52.61
N ALA A 5 34.33 -9.25 -52.04
CA ALA A 5 33.75 -8.93 -50.71
C ALA A 5 34.76 -8.51 -49.62
N VAL A 6 34.92 -7.22 -49.28
CA VAL A 6 34.04 -6.34 -48.46
C VAL A 6 34.06 -6.71 -46.98
N ALA A 7 34.47 -5.74 -46.14
CA ALA A 7 33.91 -5.37 -44.82
C ALA A 7 34.99 -5.09 -43.76
N SER A 8 35.17 -3.81 -43.43
CA SER A 8 35.56 -3.43 -42.06
C SER A 8 35.02 -2.03 -41.75
N LEU A 9 33.73 -1.99 -41.42
CA LEU A 9 33.11 -0.89 -40.69
C LEU A 9 32.56 -1.52 -39.42
N ARG A 10 33.38 -1.50 -38.36
CA ARG A 10 32.96 -1.90 -37.02
C ARG A 10 32.20 -0.72 -36.42
N ALA A 11 30.88 -0.74 -36.60
CA ALA A 11 29.97 0.17 -35.92
C ALA A 11 30.02 -0.08 -34.42
N THR A 12 30.15 1.00 -33.66
CA THR A 12 29.93 1.07 -32.22
C THR A 12 28.44 0.87 -31.94
N SER A 13 28.07 -0.24 -31.28
CA SER A 13 26.73 -0.39 -30.71
C SER A 13 26.83 -1.03 -29.34
N GLY A 14 27.08 -0.20 -28.35
CA GLY A 14 26.91 -0.52 -26.93
C GLY A 14 26.36 0.73 -26.25
N SER A 15 25.34 0.55 -25.41
CA SER A 15 24.68 1.58 -24.59
C SER A 15 23.42 2.25 -25.20
N SER A 16 22.33 1.49 -25.33
CA SER A 16 20.98 2.08 -25.43
C SER A 16 19.90 1.27 -24.70
N THR A 17 20.12 -0.03 -24.44
CA THR A 17 19.21 -0.88 -23.66
C THR A 17 19.16 -0.51 -22.18
N GLY A 18 20.30 -0.20 -21.54
CA GLY A 18 20.33 0.11 -20.10
C GLY A 18 19.67 1.43 -19.67
N PHE A 19 19.47 2.39 -20.58
CA PHE A 19 18.78 3.66 -20.26
C PHE A 19 17.25 3.53 -20.32
N MET A 20 16.72 2.70 -21.23
CA MET A 20 15.27 2.44 -21.32
C MET A 20 14.78 1.57 -20.16
N GLU A 21 15.53 0.55 -19.73
CA GLU A 21 15.19 -0.28 -18.56
C GLU A 21 15.22 0.51 -17.23
N GLN A 22 16.16 1.45 -17.07
CA GLN A 22 16.27 2.25 -15.85
C GLN A 22 15.09 3.23 -15.66
N THR A 23 14.54 3.73 -16.77
CA THR A 23 13.38 4.64 -16.77
C THR A 23 12.12 3.89 -16.32
N ASP A 24 11.99 2.63 -16.72
CA ASP A 24 10.88 1.76 -16.35
C ASP A 24 10.88 1.44 -14.84
N ILE A 25 12.02 1.00 -14.30
CA ILE A 25 12.17 0.74 -12.86
C ILE A 25 11.83 1.97 -12.01
N TYR A 26 12.29 3.16 -12.41
CA TYR A 26 11.97 4.39 -11.69
C TYR A 26 10.46 4.65 -11.68
N GLN A 27 9.78 4.46 -12.81
CA GLN A 27 8.34 4.63 -12.92
C GLN A 27 7.59 3.63 -12.03
N TYR A 28 7.97 2.36 -12.03
CA TYR A 28 7.40 1.35 -11.14
C TYR A 28 7.55 1.72 -9.66
N ILE A 29 8.73 2.21 -9.25
CA ILE A 29 8.96 2.66 -7.87
C ILE A 29 8.10 3.88 -7.52
N GLN A 30 7.92 4.84 -8.43
CA GLN A 30 7.02 5.98 -8.16
C GLN A 30 5.56 5.54 -8.06
N THR A 31 5.10 4.66 -8.95
CA THR A 31 3.75 4.09 -8.90
C THR A 31 3.52 3.33 -7.59
N LEU A 32 4.49 2.51 -7.17
CA LEU A 32 4.46 1.80 -5.89
C LEU A 32 4.30 2.74 -4.69
N ARG A 33 5.01 3.87 -4.69
CA ARG A 33 4.88 4.91 -3.65
C ARG A 33 3.49 5.51 -3.61
N LEU A 34 2.94 5.88 -4.76
CA LEU A 34 1.61 6.47 -4.85
C LEU A 34 0.53 5.51 -4.34
N HIS A 35 0.57 4.24 -4.75
CA HIS A 35 -0.38 3.25 -4.26
C HIS A 35 -0.26 3.01 -2.74
N LEU A 36 0.96 2.99 -2.20
CA LEU A 36 1.15 2.88 -0.74
C LEU A 36 0.58 4.08 0.01
N LEU A 37 0.76 5.30 -0.51
CA LEU A 37 0.18 6.51 0.07
C LEU A 37 -1.35 6.47 0.04
N ASP A 38 -1.93 6.05 -1.09
CA ASP A 38 -3.38 5.89 -1.20
C ASP A 38 -3.92 4.83 -0.24
N MET A 39 -3.29 3.66 -0.19
CA MET A 39 -3.68 2.57 0.71
C MET A 39 -3.55 2.97 2.18
N SER A 40 -2.52 3.75 2.53
CA SER A 40 -2.33 4.29 3.88
C SER A 40 -3.50 5.20 4.25
N ARG A 41 -3.81 6.17 3.39
CA ARG A 41 -4.91 7.12 3.59
C ARG A 41 -6.27 6.44 3.77
N VAL A 42 -6.55 5.41 2.96
CA VAL A 42 -7.81 4.64 3.06
C VAL A 42 -7.83 3.83 4.36
N SER A 43 -6.73 3.16 4.71
CA SER A 43 -6.62 2.35 5.93
C SER A 43 -6.76 3.20 7.19
N GLN A 44 -6.12 4.37 7.24
CA GLN A 44 -6.25 5.33 8.35
C GLN A 44 -7.70 5.80 8.50
N ARG A 45 -8.35 6.15 7.39
CA ARG A 45 -9.76 6.54 7.42
C ARG A 45 -10.63 5.41 7.96
N GLY A 46 -10.34 4.17 7.56
CA GLY A 46 -10.99 2.96 8.09
C GLY A 46 -10.87 2.86 9.62
N VAL A 47 -9.66 3.03 10.16
CA VAL A 47 -9.42 3.03 11.61
C VAL A 47 -10.20 4.15 12.30
N ASP A 48 -10.10 5.38 11.81
CA ASP A 48 -10.79 6.54 12.40
C ASP A 48 -12.31 6.35 12.43
N TYR A 49 -12.88 5.84 11.33
CA TYR A 49 -14.31 5.60 11.23
C TYR A 49 -14.76 4.42 12.08
N SER A 50 -13.95 3.36 12.21
CA SER A 50 -14.27 2.24 13.10
C SER A 50 -14.35 2.67 14.57
N ILE A 51 -13.45 3.56 15.01
CA ILE A 51 -13.47 4.13 16.36
C ILE A 51 -14.67 5.06 16.54
N LYS A 52 -14.97 5.91 15.53
CA LYS A 52 -16.17 6.77 15.55
C LYS A 52 -17.46 5.96 15.58
N ALA A 53 -17.55 4.85 14.86
CA ALA A 53 -18.66 3.92 14.92
C ALA A 53 -18.86 3.39 16.35
N TYR A 54 -17.79 2.92 16.98
CA TYR A 54 -17.82 2.44 18.37
C TYR A 54 -18.14 3.53 19.39
N ARG A 55 -17.68 4.77 19.18
CA ARG A 55 -17.92 5.89 20.11
C ARG A 55 -19.32 6.46 19.98
N LEU A 56 -19.76 6.70 18.75
CA LEU A 56 -21.00 7.45 18.45
C LEU A 56 -22.21 6.53 18.22
N GLY A 57 -21.99 5.27 17.85
CA GLY A 57 -23.09 4.32 17.64
C GLY A 57 -23.79 4.52 16.32
N CYS A 58 -23.05 4.99 15.34
CA CYS A 58 -23.56 5.48 14.09
C CYS A 58 -23.27 4.42 13.01
N PRO A 59 -24.29 3.69 12.53
CA PRO A 59 -24.13 2.60 11.58
C PRO A 59 -23.56 3.05 10.23
N GLU A 60 -23.68 4.32 9.89
CA GLU A 60 -23.12 4.94 8.69
C GLU A 60 -21.59 4.85 8.68
N PHE A 61 -20.94 5.03 9.84
CA PHE A 61 -19.49 4.81 9.94
C PHE A 61 -19.13 3.33 9.77
N CYS A 62 -19.95 2.40 10.28
CA CYS A 62 -19.72 0.97 10.07
C CYS A 62 -19.78 0.59 8.58
N ALA A 63 -20.78 1.12 7.87
CA ALA A 63 -20.94 0.91 6.44
C ALA A 63 -19.73 1.47 5.67
N SER A 64 -19.34 2.72 5.96
CA SER A 64 -18.21 3.34 5.28
C SER A 64 -16.88 2.59 5.46
N VAL A 65 -16.61 2.02 6.64
CA VAL A 65 -15.41 1.18 6.83
C VAL A 65 -15.48 -0.09 5.98
N ARG A 66 -16.64 -0.72 5.91
CA ARG A 66 -16.84 -1.93 5.09
C ARG A 66 -16.69 -1.63 3.61
N ASP A 67 -17.24 -0.52 3.13
CA ASP A 67 -17.25 -0.15 1.72
C ASP A 67 -15.83 0.15 1.18
N ASN A 68 -14.90 0.58 2.04
CA ASN A 68 -13.49 0.75 1.69
C ASN A 68 -12.74 -0.58 1.43
N THR A 69 -13.33 -1.74 1.74
CA THR A 69 -12.65 -3.05 1.63
C THR A 69 -12.27 -3.40 0.21
N ASP A 70 -13.12 -3.06 -0.77
CA ASP A 70 -12.82 -3.34 -2.17
C ASP A 70 -11.65 -2.49 -2.66
N GLU A 71 -11.60 -1.20 -2.30
CA GLU A 71 -10.49 -0.30 -2.62
C GLU A 71 -9.16 -0.80 -2.02
N ILE A 72 -9.17 -1.22 -0.76
CA ILE A 72 -7.98 -1.81 -0.09
C ILE A 72 -7.51 -3.09 -0.80
N ASN A 73 -8.43 -3.95 -1.21
CA ASN A 73 -8.08 -5.19 -1.89
C ASN A 73 -7.49 -4.95 -3.28
N ILE A 74 -8.02 -3.96 -4.02
CA ILE A 74 -7.49 -3.54 -5.32
C ILE A 74 -6.07 -2.99 -5.14
N LEU A 75 -5.88 -2.01 -4.25
CA LEU A 75 -4.56 -1.43 -4.00
C LEU A 75 -3.54 -2.47 -3.52
N HIS A 76 -3.96 -3.38 -2.63
CA HIS A 76 -3.10 -4.47 -2.16
C HIS A 76 -2.62 -5.37 -3.29
N ARG A 77 -3.53 -5.71 -4.21
CA ARG A 77 -3.21 -6.51 -5.39
C ARG A 77 -2.26 -5.77 -6.32
N GLU A 78 -2.55 -4.52 -6.68
CA GLU A 78 -1.71 -3.69 -7.55
C GLU A 78 -0.29 -3.52 -6.98
N ILE A 79 -0.17 -3.22 -5.68
CA ILE A 79 1.12 -3.13 -5.00
C ILE A 79 1.88 -4.46 -5.06
N THR A 80 1.19 -5.58 -4.81
CA THR A 80 1.81 -6.90 -4.82
C THR A 80 2.30 -7.30 -6.22
N GLU A 81 1.52 -7.00 -7.26
CA GLU A 81 1.90 -7.23 -8.66
C GLU A 81 3.16 -6.40 -9.01
N ILE A 82 3.19 -5.10 -8.68
CA ILE A 82 4.37 -4.24 -8.91
C ILE A 82 5.61 -4.74 -8.16
N VAL A 83 5.44 -5.15 -6.89
CA VAL A 83 6.54 -5.71 -6.09
C VAL A 83 7.10 -6.97 -6.76
N GLN A 84 6.25 -7.86 -7.26
CA GLN A 84 6.69 -9.07 -7.95
C GLN A 84 7.44 -8.74 -9.23
N GLU A 85 6.93 -7.81 -10.05
CA GLU A 85 7.59 -7.37 -11.27
C GLU A 85 8.99 -6.78 -10.98
N LEU A 86 9.09 -5.91 -9.97
CA LEU A 86 10.37 -5.32 -9.53
C LEU A 86 11.36 -6.36 -8.98
N LEU A 87 10.88 -7.46 -8.38
CA LEU A 87 11.74 -8.55 -7.90
C LEU A 87 12.23 -9.46 -9.03
N LEU A 88 11.43 -9.62 -10.09
CA LEU A 88 11.80 -10.40 -11.29
C LEU A 88 12.78 -9.63 -12.18
N MET A 89 12.73 -8.29 -12.15
CA MET A 89 13.72 -7.43 -12.79
C MET A 89 15.06 -7.52 -12.02
N GLU A 90 15.91 -8.47 -12.41
CA GLU A 90 17.19 -8.87 -11.79
C GLU A 90 18.30 -7.77 -11.72
N LEU A 91 17.94 -6.49 -11.89
CA LEU A 91 18.84 -5.33 -11.96
C LEU A 91 18.66 -4.33 -10.80
N ALA A 92 17.76 -4.58 -9.85
CA ALA A 92 17.51 -3.65 -8.75
C ALA A 92 18.79 -3.40 -7.93
N ARG A 93 19.16 -2.12 -7.78
CA ARG A 93 20.21 -1.72 -6.84
C ARG A 93 19.82 -2.17 -5.44
N GLU A 94 20.79 -2.45 -4.57
CA GLU A 94 20.53 -2.89 -3.19
C GLU A 94 19.57 -1.96 -2.42
N SER A 95 19.63 -0.65 -2.66
CA SER A 95 18.70 0.34 -2.11
C SER A 95 17.25 0.09 -2.53
N ASP A 96 17.04 -0.23 -3.81
CA ASP A 96 15.73 -0.37 -4.42
C ASP A 96 15.10 -1.70 -3.99
N LEU A 97 15.91 -2.75 -3.85
CA LEU A 97 15.47 -4.03 -3.30
C LEU A 97 14.98 -3.89 -1.86
N ARG A 98 15.71 -3.16 -1.00
CA ARG A 98 15.28 -2.91 0.39
C ARG A 98 13.96 -2.14 0.42
N PHE A 99 13.80 -1.14 -0.45
CA PHE A 99 12.56 -0.39 -0.57
C PHE A 99 11.41 -1.30 -1.03
N THR A 100 11.59 -2.07 -2.10
CA THR A 100 10.57 -2.99 -2.64
C THR A 100 10.10 -4.01 -1.59
N LEU A 101 11.03 -4.60 -0.82
CA LEU A 101 10.68 -5.53 0.26
C LEU A 101 9.99 -4.83 1.44
N ALA A 102 10.41 -3.62 1.81
CA ALA A 102 9.76 -2.84 2.85
C ALA A 102 8.33 -2.46 2.43
N SER A 103 8.14 -2.03 1.19
CA SER A 103 6.85 -1.73 0.57
C SER A 103 5.88 -2.91 0.64
N ALA A 104 6.34 -4.12 0.34
CA ALA A 104 5.52 -5.33 0.50
C ALA A 104 5.06 -5.56 1.95
N ARG A 105 5.97 -5.34 2.92
CA ARG A 105 5.64 -5.48 4.35
C ARG A 105 4.66 -4.43 4.82
N ILE A 106 4.84 -3.18 4.39
CA ILE A 106 3.93 -2.07 4.71
C ILE A 106 2.55 -2.35 4.12
N CYS A 107 2.46 -2.78 2.86
CA CYS A 107 1.20 -3.15 2.21
C CYS A 107 0.42 -4.21 3.00
N ASN A 108 1.09 -5.28 3.43
CA ASN A 108 0.48 -6.32 4.27
C ASN A 108 0.01 -5.77 5.63
N ALA A 109 0.79 -4.87 6.24
CA ALA A 109 0.42 -4.25 7.52
C ALA A 109 -0.82 -3.33 7.37
N LEU A 110 -0.91 -2.57 6.28
CA LEU A 110 -2.07 -1.72 5.97
C LEU A 110 -3.33 -2.56 5.76
N GLN A 111 -3.24 -3.65 5.01
CA GLN A 111 -4.37 -4.59 4.81
C GLN A 111 -4.83 -5.18 6.14
N ALA A 112 -3.90 -5.64 6.99
CA ALA A 112 -4.23 -6.16 8.30
C ALA A 112 -4.88 -5.10 9.20
N MET A 113 -4.39 -3.87 9.18
CA MET A 113 -4.97 -2.74 9.91
C MET A 113 -6.42 -2.46 9.47
N HIS A 114 -6.67 -2.43 8.16
CA HIS A 114 -8.03 -2.28 7.63
C HIS A 114 -8.95 -3.44 8.04
N SER A 115 -8.46 -4.68 7.97
CA SER A 115 -9.20 -5.86 8.40
C SER A 115 -9.64 -5.75 9.86
N GLN A 116 -8.76 -5.29 10.76
CA GLN A 116 -9.11 -5.05 12.16
C GLN A 116 -10.12 -3.91 12.33
N ALA A 117 -10.02 -2.84 11.53
CA ALA A 117 -11.00 -1.77 11.54
C ALA A 117 -12.40 -2.28 11.13
N VAL A 118 -12.48 -3.17 10.14
CA VAL A 118 -13.75 -3.84 9.74
C VAL A 118 -14.31 -4.69 10.88
N GLU A 119 -13.47 -5.45 11.61
CA GLU A 119 -13.91 -6.21 12.78
C GLU A 119 -14.46 -5.30 13.89
N ILE A 120 -13.79 -4.18 14.19
CA ILE A 120 -14.25 -3.19 15.16
C ILE A 120 -15.61 -2.61 14.75
N ALA A 121 -15.76 -2.22 13.48
CA ALA A 121 -17.03 -1.71 12.94
C ALA A 121 -18.15 -2.76 13.05
N ARG A 122 -17.87 -4.02 12.71
CA ARG A 122 -18.84 -5.11 12.83
C ARG A 122 -19.27 -5.35 14.28
N ASN A 123 -18.31 -5.38 15.21
CA ASN A 123 -18.59 -5.55 16.63
C ASN A 123 -19.36 -4.36 17.21
N SER A 124 -19.08 -3.15 16.73
CA SER A 124 -19.82 -1.93 17.09
C SER A 124 -21.28 -1.99 16.64
N MET A 125 -21.54 -2.52 15.44
CA MET A 125 -22.90 -2.75 14.96
C MET A 125 -23.65 -3.76 15.84
N ARG A 126 -23.02 -4.89 16.16
CA ARG A 126 -23.61 -5.91 17.05
C ARG A 126 -23.90 -5.36 18.45
N LEU A 127 -23.05 -4.48 18.96
CA LEU A 127 -23.26 -3.81 20.24
C LEU A 127 -24.47 -2.87 20.18
N LEU A 128 -24.62 -2.13 19.08
CA LEU A 128 -25.76 -1.25 18.85
C LEU A 128 -27.08 -2.04 18.79
N GLU A 129 -27.10 -3.14 18.03
CA GLU A 129 -28.27 -4.01 17.88
C GLU A 129 -28.69 -4.69 19.19
N SER A 130 -27.72 -5.05 20.04
CA SER A 130 -27.99 -5.69 21.34
C SER A 130 -28.26 -4.70 22.48
N GLY A 131 -28.11 -3.39 22.26
CA GLY A 131 -28.26 -2.36 23.30
C GLY A 131 -27.19 -2.43 24.39
N GLY A 132 -26.01 -3.00 24.09
CA GLY A 132 -24.95 -3.18 25.07
C GLY A 132 -24.27 -1.87 25.50
N LEU A 133 -23.66 -1.90 26.68
CA LEU A 133 -22.94 -0.74 27.23
C LEU A 133 -21.59 -0.55 26.55
N ARG A 134 -21.21 0.70 26.32
CA ARG A 134 -19.88 1.08 25.79
C ARG A 134 -18.89 1.22 26.93
N CYS A 135 -17.67 0.76 26.68
CA CYS A 135 -16.55 0.88 27.61
C CYS A 135 -15.76 2.16 27.31
N THR A 136 -15.58 2.99 28.34
CA THR A 136 -14.79 4.23 28.26
C THR A 136 -13.30 3.95 28.01
N ASP A 137 -12.78 2.81 28.51
CA ASP A 137 -11.39 2.43 28.32
C ASP A 137 -11.10 2.08 26.86
N LEU A 138 -12.01 1.33 26.21
CA LEU A 138 -11.92 1.04 24.77
C LEU A 138 -11.96 2.32 23.92
N THR A 139 -12.74 3.30 24.35
CA THR A 139 -12.81 4.61 23.69
C THR A 139 -11.47 5.35 23.79
N THR A 140 -10.83 5.31 24.97
CA THR A 140 -9.51 5.92 25.21
C THR A 140 -8.41 5.20 24.43
N MET A 141 -8.43 3.86 24.40
CA MET A 141 -7.51 3.06 23.59
C MET A 141 -7.65 3.40 22.10
N GLY A 142 -8.89 3.57 21.63
CA GLY A 142 -9.17 4.01 20.26
C GLY A 142 -8.47 5.32 19.93
N ASP A 143 -8.57 6.34 20.79
CA ASP A 143 -7.93 7.65 20.57
C ASP A 143 -6.39 7.54 20.49
N VAL A 144 -5.78 6.70 21.33
CA VAL A 144 -4.33 6.45 21.29
C VAL A 144 -3.93 5.80 19.96
N VAL A 145 -4.64 4.76 19.53
CA VAL A 145 -4.39 4.10 18.23
C VAL A 145 -4.55 5.08 17.08
N ASN A 146 -5.62 5.88 17.07
CA ASN A 146 -5.85 6.90 16.06
C ASN A 146 -4.71 7.93 16.01
N SER A 147 -4.18 8.31 17.16
CA SER A 147 -3.04 9.23 17.26
C SER A 147 -1.77 8.60 16.69
N LEU A 148 -1.50 7.33 16.99
CA LEU A 148 -0.35 6.60 16.47
C LEU A 148 -0.40 6.47 14.94
N VAL A 149 -1.56 6.12 14.37
CA VAL A 149 -1.72 5.97 12.91
C VAL A 149 -1.45 7.30 12.20
N ARG A 150 -1.95 8.43 12.74
CA ARG A 150 -1.70 9.77 12.17
C ARG A 150 -0.22 10.21 12.25
N LEU A 151 0.51 9.76 13.26
CA LEU A 151 1.95 10.01 13.36
C LEU A 151 2.75 9.25 12.30
N CYS A 152 2.30 8.04 11.95
CA CYS A 152 2.93 7.25 10.89
C CYS A 152 2.79 7.88 9.51
N GLU A 153 1.70 8.62 9.22
CA GLU A 153 1.49 9.32 7.94
C GLU A 153 2.19 10.69 7.84
N THR A 154 2.40 11.38 8.96
CA THR A 154 3.05 12.71 8.98
C THR A 154 4.56 12.66 8.95
N SER A 155 5.14 11.48 9.17
CA SER A 155 6.57 11.25 9.03
C SER A 155 6.90 11.08 7.54
N GLU A 156 7.74 11.97 7.01
CA GLU A 156 8.31 12.00 5.65
C GLU A 156 9.09 10.70 5.29
N CYS A 157 8.41 9.55 5.27
CA CYS A 157 9.00 8.23 5.08
C CYS A 157 8.36 7.50 3.90
N LEU A 158 8.34 8.12 2.71
CA LEU A 158 8.14 7.44 1.42
C LEU A 158 8.82 8.19 0.28
#